data_AF-A0AAV0YSN1-F1
#
_entry.id   AF-A0AAV0YSN1-F1
#
_cell.length_a   1.000
_cell.length_b   1.000
_cell.length_c   1.000
_cell.angle_alpha   90.00
_cell.angle_beta   90.00
_cell.angle_gamma   90.00
#
_symmetry.space_group_name_H-M   'P 1'
#
loop_
_entity.id
_entity.type
_entity.pdbx_description
1 polymer ?
#
loop_
_entity_poly.entity_id
_entity_poly.type
_entity_poly.pdbx_seq_one_letter_code
_entity_poly.pdbx_strand_id
1 'polypeptide(L)'
;MNSLFFLTIFLVFIFQTSVTGVDIHYPFTTLSGFDLFHKDNITTIHFPSYGDLTVKSISYDRRKIDLLDPKNCVPRVFLNLNLTLTPFQYYYVLQNYTYLNCSTTLPHTNFMEVPCLSDSNSHVYTVDPQVSIPSSCKRVKTVAIPFKYSPYISDNSLGLRLTWKLREPEEIKQGNKTRDSYTARNTVFGLSICFVVMATIVGIIKVHLFTKNLHKKEEQLLGDF
;
A
#
# COMPACT_ATOMS: atom_id res chain seq x y z
N MET A 1 22.81 -26.95 41.40
CA MET A 1 22.45 -26.58 40.01
C MET A 1 22.31 -25.07 39.99
N ASN A 2 23.26 -24.36 39.40
CA ASN A 2 23.66 -22.99 39.79
C ASN A 2 22.80 -21.86 39.20
N SER A 3 22.51 -20.87 40.05
CA SER A 3 21.76 -19.61 39.79
C SER A 3 22.29 -18.79 38.59
N LEU A 4 23.58 -18.89 38.28
CA LEU A 4 24.19 -18.23 37.11
C LEU A 4 23.57 -18.69 35.77
N PHE A 5 23.07 -19.92 35.69
CA PHE A 5 22.51 -20.47 34.45
C PHE A 5 21.20 -19.78 34.05
N PHE A 6 20.33 -19.48 35.01
CA PHE A 6 19.06 -18.79 34.75
C PHE A 6 19.25 -17.32 34.37
N LEU A 7 20.27 -16.66 34.91
CA LEU A 7 20.56 -15.26 34.59
C LEU A 7 20.98 -15.08 33.12
N THR A 8 21.74 -16.04 32.57
CA THR A 8 22.17 -16.00 31.16
C THR A 8 21.01 -16.20 30.19
N ILE A 9 20.04 -17.05 30.52
CA ILE A 9 18.86 -17.28 29.67
C ILE A 9 17.95 -16.04 29.66
N PHE A 10 17.75 -15.38 30.81
CA PHE A 10 16.90 -14.18 30.90
C PHE A 10 17.47 -12.99 30.11
N LEU A 11 18.79 -12.79 30.09
CA LEU A 11 19.41 -11.71 29.32
C LEU A 11 19.24 -11.92 27.80
N VAL A 12 19.30 -13.16 27.31
CA VAL A 12 19.11 -13.48 25.89
C VAL A 12 17.67 -13.18 25.43
N PHE A 13 16.66 -13.41 26.29
CA PHE A 13 15.26 -13.11 25.99
C PHE A 13 14.95 -11.60 25.95
N ILE A 14 15.59 -10.79 26.79
CA ILE A 14 15.37 -9.32 26.80
C ILE A 14 15.96 -8.66 25.54
N PHE A 15 17.06 -9.18 24.99
CA PHE A 15 17.62 -8.66 23.73
C PHE A 15 16.80 -9.01 22.48
N GLN A 16 15.89 -9.99 22.55
CA GLN A 16 15.04 -10.37 21.41
C GLN A 16 13.74 -9.57 21.32
N THR A 17 13.30 -8.89 22.39
CA THR A 17 12.00 -8.19 22.42
C THR A 17 12.06 -6.68 22.13
N SER A 18 13.23 -6.09 21.93
CA SER A 18 13.36 -4.63 21.73
C SER A 18 13.38 -4.13 20.28
N VAL A 19 13.24 -5.01 19.28
CA VAL A 19 13.32 -4.62 17.86
C VAL A 19 12.05 -4.99 17.09
N THR A 20 10.93 -4.38 17.46
CA THR A 20 9.79 -4.23 16.55
C THR A 20 9.15 -2.86 16.73
N GLY A 21 9.93 -1.79 16.46
CA GLY A 21 9.33 -0.56 15.97
C GLY A 21 8.87 -0.83 14.55
N VAL A 22 7.56 -0.97 14.33
CA VAL A 22 6.99 -1.02 12.98
C VAL A 22 7.21 0.36 12.37
N ASP A 23 8.23 0.49 11.55
CA ASP A 23 8.46 1.69 10.76
C ASP A 23 7.39 1.72 9.66
N ILE A 24 6.34 2.51 9.86
CA ILE A 24 5.26 2.68 8.87
C ILE A 24 5.83 3.54 7.74
N HIS A 25 6.50 2.89 6.79
CA HIS A 25 6.99 3.55 5.59
C HIS A 25 5.78 3.94 4.72
N TYR A 26 5.40 5.21 4.74
CA TYR A 26 4.31 5.71 3.90
C TYR A 26 4.73 5.61 2.42
N PRO A 27 4.03 4.83 1.59
CA PRO A 27 4.50 4.48 0.24
C PRO A 27 4.56 5.67 -0.73
N PHE A 28 4.06 6.85 -0.34
CA PHE A 28 4.12 8.06 -1.16
C PHE A 28 5.53 8.65 -1.27
N THR A 29 6.44 8.35 -0.33
CA THR A 29 7.85 8.78 -0.39
C THR A 29 8.61 8.20 -1.59
N THR A 30 8.06 7.17 -2.25
CA THR A 30 8.66 6.54 -3.44
C THR A 30 8.14 7.10 -4.77
N LEU A 31 7.10 7.96 -4.75
CA LEU A 31 6.64 8.69 -5.93
C LEU A 31 7.51 9.93 -6.16
N SER A 32 8.67 9.72 -6.77
CA SER A 32 9.57 10.83 -7.12
C SER A 32 8.86 11.87 -7.99
N GLY A 33 8.79 13.11 -7.49
CA GLY A 33 8.27 14.28 -8.21
C GLY A 33 6.82 14.67 -7.94
N PHE A 34 6.11 13.98 -7.04
CA PHE A 34 4.75 14.35 -6.64
C PHE A 34 4.62 14.41 -5.13
N ASP A 35 4.79 15.62 -4.57
CA ASP A 35 4.68 15.87 -3.15
C ASP A 35 3.26 16.32 -2.77
N LEU A 36 2.86 15.92 -1.57
CA LEU A 36 1.65 16.44 -0.94
C LEU A 36 1.99 17.72 -0.18
N PHE A 37 1.30 18.80 -0.48
CA PHE A 37 1.42 20.05 0.23
C PHE A 37 0.30 20.17 1.24
N HIS A 38 0.64 20.43 2.51
CA HIS A 38 -0.36 20.61 3.57
C HIS A 38 -0.29 22.04 4.09
N LYS A 39 -1.42 22.76 4.01
CA LYS A 39 -1.56 24.11 4.52
C LYS A 39 -2.99 24.35 4.98
N ASP A 40 -3.16 24.96 6.17
CA ASP A 40 -4.47 25.37 6.70
C ASP A 40 -5.52 24.23 6.73
N ASN A 41 -5.12 23.02 7.14
CA ASN A 41 -5.92 21.78 7.13
C ASN A 41 -6.32 21.25 5.74
N ILE A 42 -5.79 21.83 4.67
CA ILE A 42 -6.01 21.39 3.30
C ILE A 42 -4.74 20.72 2.81
N THR A 43 -4.88 19.47 2.35
CA THR A 43 -3.82 18.79 1.62
C THR A 43 -4.06 18.92 0.13
N THR A 44 -3.06 19.33 -0.64
CA THR A 44 -3.12 19.45 -2.10
C THR A 44 -2.01 18.66 -2.76
N ILE A 45 -2.23 18.34 -4.03
CA ILE A 45 -1.24 17.76 -4.93
C ILE A 45 -1.19 18.60 -6.21
N HIS A 46 0.02 18.90 -6.66
CA HIS A 46 0.23 19.70 -7.86
C HIS A 46 0.38 18.82 -9.10
N PHE A 47 -0.39 19.10 -10.15
CA PHE A 47 -0.23 18.49 -11.47
C PHE A 47 0.26 19.55 -12.47
N PRO A 48 1.45 19.37 -13.11
CA PRO A 48 1.98 20.38 -14.04
C PRO A 48 1.05 20.74 -15.21
N SER A 49 0.17 19.83 -15.61
CA SER A 49 -0.78 20.03 -16.72
C SER A 49 -2.08 20.73 -16.34
N TYR A 50 -2.37 20.89 -15.05
CA TYR A 50 -3.66 21.43 -14.57
C TYR A 50 -3.52 22.43 -13.42
N GLY A 51 -2.66 22.15 -12.44
CA GLY A 51 -2.51 22.91 -11.20
C GLY A 51 -2.83 22.06 -9.98
N ASP A 52 -3.23 22.74 -8.90
CA ASP A 52 -3.44 22.11 -7.60
C ASP A 52 -4.83 21.47 -7.50
N LEU A 53 -4.84 20.24 -6.97
CA LEU A 53 -6.06 19.51 -6.63
C LEU A 53 -6.07 19.20 -5.14
N THR A 54 -7.23 19.34 -4.51
CA THR A 54 -7.39 19.05 -3.08
C THR A 54 -7.52 17.55 -2.87
N VAL A 55 -6.76 17.01 -1.92
CA VAL A 55 -6.84 15.63 -1.50
C VAL A 55 -8.01 15.45 -0.54
N LYS A 56 -8.99 14.63 -0.94
CA LYS A 56 -10.13 14.24 -0.08
C LYS A 56 -9.77 13.06 0.81
N SER A 57 -9.15 12.03 0.24
CA SER A 57 -8.70 10.87 1.01
C SER A 57 -7.61 10.10 0.27
N ILE A 58 -6.77 9.40 1.04
CA ILE A 58 -5.75 8.50 0.52
C ILE A 58 -5.95 7.13 1.17
N SER A 59 -6.04 6.09 0.37
CA SER A 59 -6.05 4.70 0.81
C SER A 59 -4.82 4.01 0.25
N TYR A 60 -3.86 3.72 1.12
CA TYR A 60 -2.59 3.10 0.74
C TYR A 60 -2.75 1.63 0.33
N ASP A 61 -3.55 0.86 1.06
CA ASP A 61 -3.82 -0.56 0.75
C ASP A 61 -4.44 -0.74 -0.64
N ARG A 62 -5.34 0.18 -1.02
CA ARG A 62 -6.00 0.18 -2.34
C ARG A 62 -5.23 0.98 -3.39
N ARG A 63 -4.11 1.61 -3.02
CA ARG A 63 -3.36 2.57 -3.84
C ARG A 63 -4.29 3.56 -4.54
N LYS A 64 -5.13 4.22 -3.77
CA LYS A 64 -6.20 5.09 -4.27
C LYS A 64 -6.10 6.47 -3.63
N ILE A 65 -6.16 7.51 -4.45
CA ILE A 65 -6.27 8.89 -4.01
C ILE A 65 -7.56 9.47 -4.58
N ASP A 66 -8.41 9.98 -3.70
CA ASP A 66 -9.61 10.71 -4.06
C ASP A 66 -9.28 12.20 -4.06
N LEU A 67 -9.49 12.86 -5.19
CA LEU A 67 -9.16 14.26 -5.42
C LEU A 67 -10.42 15.09 -5.70
N LEU A 68 -10.35 16.36 -5.32
CA LEU A 68 -11.37 17.38 -5.56
C LEU A 68 -10.74 18.54 -6.32
N ASP A 69 -11.54 19.12 -7.21
CA ASP A 69 -11.19 20.39 -7.85
C ASP A 69 -11.56 21.53 -6.89
N PRO A 70 -10.63 22.44 -6.53
CA PRO A 70 -10.94 23.59 -5.68
C PRO A 70 -12.02 24.50 -6.28
N LYS A 71 -12.18 24.49 -7.61
CA LYS A 71 -13.23 25.20 -8.35
C LYS A 71 -14.54 24.42 -8.48
N ASN A 72 -14.64 23.27 -7.80
CA ASN A 72 -15.80 22.39 -7.78
C ASN A 72 -16.26 21.93 -9.18
N CYS A 73 -15.33 21.71 -10.11
CA CYS A 73 -15.64 21.31 -11.48
C CYS A 73 -14.76 20.14 -11.95
N VAL A 74 -15.04 18.94 -11.44
CA VAL A 74 -14.34 17.70 -11.85
C VAL A 74 -14.36 17.46 -13.38
N PRO A 75 -15.44 17.72 -14.13
CA PRO A 75 -15.43 17.61 -15.59
C PRO A 75 -14.36 18.48 -16.27
N ARG A 76 -14.00 19.64 -15.68
CA ARG A 76 -12.91 20.50 -16.16
C ARG A 76 -11.55 19.86 -15.94
N VAL A 77 -11.37 19.17 -14.83
CA VAL A 77 -10.14 18.42 -14.55
C VAL A 77 -9.96 17.33 -15.59
N PHE A 78 -10.97 16.51 -15.82
CA PHE A 78 -10.94 15.45 -16.84
C PHE A 78 -10.64 15.96 -18.26
N LEU A 79 -11.11 17.16 -18.60
CA LEU A 79 -10.87 17.77 -19.91
C LEU A 79 -9.39 18.18 -20.12
N ASN A 80 -8.71 18.61 -19.06
CA ASN A 80 -7.43 19.33 -19.13
C ASN A 80 -6.25 18.59 -18.50
N LEU A 81 -6.49 17.73 -17.50
CA LEU A 81 -5.46 16.97 -16.81
C LEU A 81 -4.77 15.98 -17.75
N ASN A 82 -3.45 16.02 -17.79
CA ASN A 82 -2.61 15.04 -18.47
C ASN A 82 -1.76 14.27 -17.44
N LEU A 83 -2.01 12.96 -17.36
CA LEU A 83 -1.35 12.05 -16.44
C LEU A 83 -0.14 11.32 -17.04
N THR A 84 0.13 11.48 -18.35
CA THR A 84 1.15 10.71 -19.09
C THR A 84 2.56 10.85 -18.50
N LEU A 85 2.89 12.03 -17.97
CA LEU A 85 4.18 12.32 -17.34
C LEU A 85 4.14 12.23 -15.81
N THR A 86 3.15 11.53 -15.28
CA THR A 86 2.92 11.39 -13.84
C THR A 86 2.93 9.90 -13.47
N PRO A 87 3.23 9.55 -12.21
CA PRO A 87 3.11 8.17 -11.71
C PRO A 87 1.65 7.73 -11.52
N PHE A 88 0.69 8.64 -11.76
CA PHE A 88 -0.74 8.38 -11.57
C PHE A 88 -1.40 7.89 -12.85
N GLN A 89 -2.41 7.06 -12.65
CA GLN A 89 -3.36 6.63 -13.69
C GLN A 89 -4.76 6.69 -13.10
N TYR A 90 -5.80 6.74 -13.94
CA TYR A 90 -7.16 6.69 -13.44
C TYR A 90 -7.45 5.36 -12.74
N TYR A 91 -8.17 5.42 -11.62
CA TYR A 91 -8.53 4.23 -10.84
C TYR A 91 -9.55 3.34 -11.57
N TYR A 92 -10.42 3.95 -12.38
CA TYR A 92 -11.47 3.27 -13.13
C TYR A 92 -11.11 3.12 -14.61
N VAL A 93 -11.78 2.16 -15.26
CA VAL A 93 -11.68 1.93 -16.70
C VAL A 93 -12.13 3.17 -17.47
N LEU A 94 -11.40 3.51 -18.53
CA LEU A 94 -11.65 4.70 -19.34
C LEU A 94 -12.47 4.38 -20.59
N GLN A 95 -13.32 5.33 -20.96
CA GLN A 95 -14.01 5.36 -22.24
C GLN A 95 -13.85 6.74 -22.88
N ASN A 96 -13.82 6.78 -24.21
CA ASN A 96 -13.73 8.04 -24.93
C ASN A 96 -15.05 8.78 -24.88
N TYR A 97 -15.01 10.04 -24.45
CA TYR A 97 -16.14 10.96 -24.52
C TYR A 97 -15.72 12.26 -25.18
N THR A 98 -16.65 12.84 -25.93
CA THR A 98 -16.45 14.11 -26.64
C THR A 98 -17.13 15.23 -25.89
N TYR A 99 -16.38 16.29 -25.59
CA TYR A 99 -16.92 17.55 -25.09
C TYR A 99 -17.40 18.39 -26.27
N LEU A 100 -18.65 18.82 -26.21
CA LEU A 100 -19.25 19.76 -27.16
C LEU A 100 -19.49 21.09 -26.46
N ASN A 101 -19.33 22.19 -27.21
CA ASN A 101 -19.75 23.51 -26.80
C ASN A 101 -20.77 24.03 -27.83
N CYS A 102 -21.96 24.37 -27.36
CA CYS A 102 -23.08 24.79 -28.18
C CYS A 102 -23.50 26.22 -27.85
N SER A 103 -23.93 26.97 -28.87
CA SER A 103 -24.46 28.33 -28.70
C SER A 103 -25.89 28.36 -28.15
N THR A 104 -26.57 27.22 -28.12
CA THR A 104 -27.94 27.07 -27.62
C THR A 104 -28.04 25.81 -26.77
N THR A 105 -28.99 25.80 -25.83
CA THR A 105 -29.29 24.60 -25.06
C THR A 105 -29.84 23.49 -25.95
N LEU A 106 -29.47 22.25 -25.61
CA LEU A 106 -29.98 21.04 -26.26
C LEU A 106 -31.11 20.40 -25.44
N PRO A 107 -31.96 19.56 -26.06
CA PRO A 107 -33.00 18.84 -25.35
C PRO A 107 -32.43 17.94 -24.25
N HIS A 108 -32.93 18.12 -23.02
CA HIS A 108 -32.46 17.41 -21.82
C HIS A 108 -32.74 15.89 -21.85
N THR A 109 -33.59 15.44 -22.78
CA THR A 109 -33.88 14.01 -23.00
C THR A 109 -32.65 13.24 -23.47
N ASN A 110 -31.78 13.89 -24.26
CA ASN A 110 -30.63 13.23 -24.90
C ASN A 110 -29.29 13.81 -24.44
N PHE A 111 -29.29 15.05 -23.94
CA PHE A 111 -28.06 15.77 -23.60
C PHE A 111 -28.13 16.32 -22.17
N MET A 112 -27.13 15.95 -21.36
CA MET A 112 -26.97 16.48 -20.01
C MET A 112 -25.90 17.56 -20.03
N GLU A 113 -26.32 18.80 -19.78
CA GLU A 113 -25.43 19.94 -19.73
C GLU A 113 -24.51 19.86 -18.51
N VAL A 114 -23.24 20.26 -18.68
CA VAL A 114 -22.20 20.28 -17.64
C VAL A 114 -22.16 21.69 -17.01
N PRO A 115 -22.83 21.93 -15.86
CA PRO A 115 -23.12 23.29 -15.42
C PRO A 115 -21.87 24.10 -15.09
N CYS A 116 -20.82 23.45 -14.56
CA CYS A 116 -19.57 24.13 -14.17
C CYS A 116 -18.63 24.46 -15.36
N LEU A 117 -18.97 23.99 -16.56
CA LEU A 117 -18.31 24.35 -17.81
C LEU A 117 -19.19 25.23 -18.71
N SER A 118 -20.47 25.34 -18.40
CA SER A 118 -21.42 26.19 -19.10
C SER A 118 -21.52 27.59 -18.51
N ASP A 119 -21.97 28.52 -19.33
CA ASP A 119 -22.37 29.88 -18.96
C ASP A 119 -23.61 30.32 -19.77
N SER A 120 -23.92 31.62 -19.78
CA SER A 120 -25.10 32.14 -20.47
C SER A 120 -25.08 32.02 -22.00
N ASN A 121 -23.88 31.92 -22.60
CA ASN A 121 -23.68 31.94 -24.05
C ASN A 121 -23.01 30.65 -24.58
N SER A 122 -22.54 29.78 -23.68
CA SER A 122 -21.79 28.58 -23.98
C SER A 122 -22.34 27.41 -23.18
N HIS A 123 -22.94 26.44 -23.86
CA HIS A 123 -23.55 25.26 -23.27
C HIS A 123 -22.68 24.03 -23.54
N VAL A 124 -22.13 23.43 -22.48
CA VAL A 124 -21.17 22.34 -22.61
C VAL A 124 -21.80 20.98 -22.30
N TYR A 125 -21.52 20.00 -23.15
CA TYR A 125 -22.06 18.63 -23.04
C TYR A 125 -20.96 17.59 -23.18
N THR A 126 -21.12 16.43 -22.54
CA THR A 126 -20.29 15.23 -22.80
C THR A 126 -21.12 14.17 -23.52
N VAL A 127 -20.66 13.73 -24.68
CA VAL A 127 -21.38 12.75 -25.53
C VAL A 127 -20.47 11.60 -25.95
N ASP A 128 -21.06 10.47 -26.34
CA ASP A 128 -20.32 9.40 -27.00
C ASP A 128 -19.76 9.92 -28.35
N PRO A 129 -18.51 9.56 -28.73
CA PRO A 129 -17.87 10.07 -29.95
C PRO A 129 -18.62 9.77 -31.26
N GLN A 130 -19.52 8.79 -31.25
CA GLN A 130 -20.32 8.36 -32.40
C GLN A 130 -21.61 9.20 -32.58
N VAL A 131 -21.94 10.08 -31.63
CA VAL A 131 -23.13 10.93 -31.71
C VAL A 131 -22.95 11.99 -32.80
N SER A 132 -23.98 12.18 -33.62
CA SER A 132 -24.04 13.26 -34.61
C SER A 132 -24.04 14.62 -33.90
N ILE A 133 -23.08 15.48 -34.25
CA ILE A 133 -22.94 16.80 -33.62
C ILE A 133 -24.01 17.75 -34.19
N PRO A 134 -24.86 18.37 -33.35
CA PRO A 134 -25.83 19.36 -33.81
C PRO A 134 -25.14 20.59 -34.44
N SER A 135 -25.82 21.26 -35.37
CA SER A 135 -25.25 22.42 -36.08
C SER A 135 -24.93 23.61 -35.16
N SER A 136 -25.63 23.75 -34.03
CA SER A 136 -25.36 24.77 -33.02
C SER A 136 -24.13 24.46 -32.15
N CYS A 137 -23.50 23.30 -32.34
CA CYS A 137 -22.44 22.78 -31.49
C CYS A 137 -21.10 22.64 -32.22
N LYS A 138 -20.02 22.79 -31.47
CA LYS A 138 -18.65 22.54 -31.92
C LYS A 138 -17.97 21.53 -31.01
N ARG A 139 -17.16 20.66 -31.60
CA ARG A 139 -16.30 19.73 -30.84
C ARG A 139 -15.20 20.53 -30.15
N VAL A 140 -15.11 20.40 -28.83
CA VAL A 140 -14.03 20.99 -28.03
C VAL A 140 -12.84 20.03 -27.99
N LYS A 141 -13.04 18.83 -27.44
CA LYS A 141 -11.99 17.82 -27.28
C LYS A 141 -12.61 16.45 -27.03
N THR A 142 -11.91 15.40 -27.46
CA THR A 142 -12.23 14.02 -27.04
C THR A 142 -11.20 13.59 -25.99
N VAL A 143 -11.67 13.08 -24.86
CA VAL A 143 -10.82 12.61 -23.76
C VAL A 143 -11.28 11.23 -23.29
N ALA A 144 -10.32 10.42 -22.85
CA ALA A 144 -10.59 9.11 -22.24
C ALA A 144 -10.83 9.31 -20.74
N ILE A 145 -12.08 9.18 -20.30
CA ILE A 145 -12.51 9.43 -18.91
C ILE A 145 -13.41 8.29 -18.43
N PRO A 146 -13.56 8.06 -17.12
CA PRO A 146 -14.25 6.87 -16.64
C PRO A 146 -15.77 6.86 -16.83
N PHE A 147 -16.38 8.03 -16.97
CA PHE A 147 -17.82 8.19 -17.11
C PHE A 147 -18.16 9.52 -17.79
N LYS A 148 -19.26 9.56 -18.55
CA LYS A 148 -19.86 10.82 -19.00
C LYS A 148 -20.40 11.61 -17.82
N TYR A 149 -20.57 12.92 -18.00
CA TYR A 149 -21.24 13.73 -16.99
C TYR A 149 -22.64 13.20 -16.70
N SER A 150 -22.98 13.16 -15.41
CA SER A 150 -24.32 12.81 -14.92
C SER A 150 -24.63 13.67 -13.71
N PRO A 151 -25.81 14.31 -13.66
CA PRO A 151 -26.23 15.13 -12.52
C PRO A 151 -26.41 14.29 -11.24
N TYR A 152 -26.56 12.96 -11.34
CA TYR A 152 -26.65 12.06 -10.19
C TYR A 152 -25.28 11.60 -9.66
N ILE A 153 -24.21 11.96 -10.37
CA ILE A 153 -22.82 11.65 -10.01
C ILE A 153 -22.16 12.86 -9.29
N SER A 154 -22.91 13.93 -9.05
CA SER A 154 -22.45 15.18 -8.41
C SER A 154 -21.99 15.03 -6.97
N ASP A 155 -22.41 13.98 -6.27
CA ASP A 155 -22.33 13.94 -4.81
C ASP A 155 -21.01 13.34 -4.32
N ASN A 156 -19.90 13.74 -4.93
CA ASN A 156 -18.57 13.46 -4.41
C ASN A 156 -18.24 11.95 -4.26
N SER A 157 -19.08 11.08 -4.85
CA SER A 157 -19.11 9.62 -4.67
C SER A 157 -18.37 8.88 -5.79
N LEU A 158 -18.24 9.48 -6.96
CA LEU A 158 -17.42 9.00 -8.09
C LEU A 158 -16.43 10.07 -8.59
N GLY A 159 -15.96 10.97 -7.71
CA GLY A 159 -15.02 12.05 -8.04
C GLY A 159 -13.70 11.60 -8.70
N LEU A 160 -12.76 12.53 -8.87
CA LEU A 160 -11.48 12.21 -9.52
C LEU A 160 -10.68 11.21 -8.67
N ARG A 161 -10.62 9.95 -9.13
CA ARG A 161 -9.87 8.88 -8.47
C ARG A 161 -8.68 8.47 -9.30
N LEU A 162 -7.51 8.56 -8.69
CA LEU A 162 -6.28 8.10 -9.29
C LEU A 162 -5.70 6.94 -8.47
N THR A 163 -4.91 6.11 -9.14
CA THR A 163 -4.07 5.09 -8.56
C THR A 163 -2.65 5.26 -9.04
N TRP A 164 -1.70 4.66 -8.34
CA TRP A 164 -0.28 4.68 -8.69
C TRP A 164 0.29 3.28 -8.62
N LYS A 165 1.28 3.01 -9.46
CA LYS A 165 2.12 1.82 -9.32
C LYS A 165 3.31 2.18 -8.46
N LEU A 166 3.62 1.32 -7.49
CA LEU A 166 4.91 1.40 -6.82
C LEU A 166 5.96 0.94 -7.84
N ARG A 167 7.01 1.74 -8.02
CA ARG A 167 8.26 1.17 -8.54
C ARG A 167 8.71 0.21 -7.45
N GLU A 168 8.76 -1.08 -7.75
CA GLU A 168 9.42 -2.03 -6.86
C GLU A 168 10.85 -1.51 -6.66
N PRO A 169 11.26 -1.18 -5.42
CA PRO A 169 12.68 -1.02 -5.16
C PRO A 169 13.30 -2.37 -5.48
N GLU A 170 14.30 -2.42 -6.37
CA GLU A 170 15.09 -3.64 -6.63
C GLU A 170 15.77 -4.18 -5.33
N GLU A 171 15.68 -3.45 -4.22
CA GLU A 171 16.25 -3.74 -2.92
C GLU A 171 15.51 -4.85 -2.12
N ILE A 172 14.29 -5.26 -2.49
CA ILE A 172 13.55 -6.31 -1.75
C ILE A 172 14.11 -7.73 -2.00
N LYS A 173 15.03 -7.91 -2.95
CA LYS A 173 15.73 -9.19 -3.12
C LYS A 173 16.86 -9.41 -2.11
N GLN A 174 17.39 -8.36 -1.47
CA GLN A 174 18.48 -8.48 -0.50
C GLN A 174 17.94 -8.81 0.91
N GLY A 175 16.80 -8.23 1.30
CA GLY A 175 16.18 -8.43 2.61
C GLY A 175 15.54 -9.81 2.81
N ASN A 176 14.96 -10.40 1.77
CA ASN A 176 14.46 -11.78 1.84
C ASN A 176 15.62 -12.79 1.95
N LYS A 177 16.73 -12.54 1.26
CA LYS A 177 17.92 -13.40 1.29
C LYS A 177 18.60 -13.41 2.67
N THR A 178 18.66 -12.26 3.35
CA THR A 178 19.18 -12.17 4.72
C THR A 178 18.24 -12.79 5.74
N ARG A 179 16.92 -12.63 5.60
CA ARG A 179 15.92 -13.27 6.48
C ARG A 179 15.95 -14.80 6.36
N ASP A 180 15.99 -15.35 5.14
CA ASP A 180 16.09 -16.79 4.93
C ASP A 180 17.42 -17.36 5.45
N SER A 181 18.51 -16.60 5.29
CA SER A 181 19.82 -16.95 5.86
C SER A 181 19.83 -16.91 7.39
N TYR A 182 19.15 -15.95 8.02
CA TYR A 182 19.04 -15.85 9.47
C TYR A 182 18.16 -16.97 10.04
N THR A 183 17.04 -17.30 9.38
CA THR A 183 16.18 -18.43 9.77
C THR A 183 16.94 -19.74 9.67
N ALA A 184 17.67 -19.99 8.57
CA ALA A 184 18.49 -21.18 8.42
C ALA A 184 19.59 -21.27 9.49
N ARG A 185 20.30 -20.17 9.76
CA ARG A 185 21.38 -20.11 10.75
C ARG A 185 20.87 -20.38 12.18
N ASN A 186 19.72 -19.83 12.55
CA ASN A 186 19.12 -20.03 13.88
C ASN A 186 18.61 -21.47 14.07
N THR A 187 18.05 -22.12 13.03
CA THR A 187 17.63 -23.52 13.10
C THR A 187 18.82 -24.48 13.30
N VAL A 188 19.96 -24.21 12.63
CA VAL A 188 21.18 -25.03 12.78
C VAL A 188 21.76 -24.92 14.20
N PHE A 189 21.85 -23.71 14.75
CA PHE A 189 22.32 -23.54 16.13
C PHE A 189 21.39 -24.18 17.15
N GLY A 190 20.07 -24.07 16.96
CA GLY A 190 19.08 -24.73 17.82
C GLY A 190 19.25 -26.25 17.86
N LEU A 191 19.40 -26.91 16.70
CA LEU A 191 19.60 -28.36 16.61
C LEU A 191 20.93 -28.79 17.24
N SER A 192 22.02 -28.05 16.97
CA SER A 192 23.35 -28.35 17.54
C SER A 192 23.33 -28.30 19.07
N ILE A 193 22.65 -27.30 19.66
CA ILE A 193 22.52 -27.18 21.11
C ILE A 193 21.70 -28.34 21.69
N CYS A 194 20.60 -28.72 21.04
CA CYS A 194 19.79 -29.88 21.45
C CYS A 194 20.60 -31.17 21.50
N PHE A 195 21.44 -31.45 20.49
CA PHE A 195 22.28 -32.65 20.49
C PHE A 195 23.28 -32.69 21.64
N VAL A 196 23.93 -31.56 21.95
CA VAL A 196 24.89 -31.46 23.08
C VAL A 196 24.18 -31.67 24.43
N VAL A 197 22.98 -31.10 24.60
CA VAL A 197 22.19 -31.30 25.82
C VAL A 197 21.77 -32.76 25.97
N MET A 198 21.33 -33.41 24.90
CA MET A 198 20.94 -34.83 24.96
C MET A 198 22.14 -35.74 25.27
N ALA A 199 23.32 -35.47 24.69
CA ALA A 199 24.53 -36.24 24.96
C ALA A 199 24.99 -36.11 26.42
N THR A 200 24.92 -34.90 26.99
CA THR A 200 25.29 -34.68 28.40
C THR A 200 24.30 -35.35 29.36
N ILE A 201 22.99 -35.30 29.08
CA ILE A 201 21.97 -36.02 29.87
C ILE A 201 22.21 -37.52 29.84
N VAL A 202 22.46 -38.11 28.67
CA VAL A 202 22.76 -39.55 28.55
C VAL A 202 24.05 -39.92 29.29
N GLY A 203 25.08 -39.06 29.23
CA GLY A 203 26.31 -39.23 29.99
C GLY A 203 26.06 -39.25 31.49
N ILE A 204 25.28 -38.29 32.02
CA ILE A 204 24.92 -38.21 33.44
C ILE A 204 24.12 -39.46 33.86
N ILE A 205 23.16 -39.91 33.04
CA ILE A 205 22.36 -41.12 33.32
C ILE A 205 23.26 -42.36 33.39
N LYS A 206 24.20 -42.52 32.44
CA LYS A 206 25.16 -43.65 32.43
C LYS A 206 26.07 -43.63 33.65
N VAL A 207 26.61 -42.47 34.02
CA VAL A 207 27.45 -42.31 35.22
C VAL A 207 26.64 -42.67 36.46
N HIS A 208 25.41 -42.17 36.59
CA HIS A 208 24.57 -42.46 37.74
C HIS A 208 24.19 -43.94 37.85
N LEU A 209 23.89 -44.62 36.72
CA LEU A 209 23.65 -46.06 36.66
C LEU A 209 24.89 -46.87 37.02
N PHE A 210 26.08 -46.44 36.57
CA PHE A 210 27.34 -47.09 36.90
C PHE A 210 27.67 -46.97 38.40
N THR A 211 27.51 -45.78 38.99
CA THR A 211 27.68 -45.55 40.43
C THR A 211 26.71 -46.38 41.25
N LYS A 212 25.43 -46.49 40.84
CA LYS A 212 24.45 -47.36 41.49
C LYS A 212 24.83 -48.84 41.42
N ASN A 213 25.32 -49.30 40.27
CA ASN A 213 25.75 -50.69 40.11
C ASN A 213 27.01 -50.99 40.92
N LEU A 214 27.92 -50.02 41.09
CA LEU A 214 29.07 -50.16 41.99
C LEU A 214 28.65 -50.24 43.46
N HIS A 215 27.76 -49.35 43.91
CA HIS A 215 27.27 -49.37 45.29
C HIS A 215 26.54 -50.68 45.62
N LYS A 216 25.74 -51.20 44.68
CA LYS A 216 25.09 -52.51 44.79
C LYS A 216 26.09 -53.67 44.87
N LYS A 217 27.22 -53.57 44.17
CA LYS A 217 28.29 -54.58 44.18
C LYS A 217 29.12 -54.51 45.46
N GLU A 218 29.28 -53.33 46.05
CA GLU A 218 29.97 -53.11 47.32
C GLU A 218 29.13 -53.58 48.52
N GLU A 219 27.81 -53.32 48.51
CA GLU A 219 26.87 -53.85 49.51
C GLU A 219 26.76 -55.39 49.49
N GLN A 220 26.93 -56.03 48.32
CA GLN A 220 26.98 -57.50 48.22
C GLN A 220 28.28 -58.12 48.73
N LEU A 221 29.36 -57.36 48.85
CA LEU A 221 30.65 -57.84 49.38
C LEU A 221 30.81 -57.60 50.89
N LEU A 222 30.01 -56.72 51.50
CA LEU A 222 30.03 -56.39 52.92
C LEU A 222 28.95 -57.12 53.75
N GLY A 223 28.11 -57.93 53.10
CA GLY A 223 27.08 -58.76 53.75
C GLY A 223 27.50 -60.22 54.00
N ASP A 224 28.76 -60.58 53.77
CA ASP A 224 29.28 -61.96 53.87
C ASP A 224 30.42 -62.09 54.90
N PHE A 225 30.39 -61.25 55.95
CA PHE A 225 31.20 -61.37 57.16
C PHE A 225 30.33 -61.42 58.42
#